data_AF-A0A9P6AYQ2-F1
#
_entry.id   AF-A0A9P6AYQ2-F1
#
_cell.length_a   1.000
_cell.length_b   1.000
_cell.length_c   1.000
_cell.angle_alpha   90.00
_cell.angle_beta   90.00
_cell.angle_gamma   90.00
#
_symmetry.space_group_name_H-M   'P 1'
#
loop_
_entity.id
_entity.type
_entity.pdbx_description
1 polymer ?
#
loop_
_entity_poly.entity_id
_entity_poly.type
_entity_poly.pdbx_seq_one_letter_code
_entity_poly.pdbx_strand_id
1 'polypeptide(L)'
;MSSSSLSEFLSANKAKFLSDLKADGAKSWTVVMGNEAGDLDSIASAIAYSYLTPRKPTIGLIQTHRQDLSLRAENLYAFKLANLSPTHDDLFTIDDLPVPPAELKCNFALVDHNTLWAPWRRPDAKVVGIIDHHDDENNHIDADPRAIVVPLGSAASLVTETFKDSWTPADPANVPPPELATLLLSAIYIDTAGLKSSKAEPLDHASVAFLESRESNNPSLGGEEVSLFRIETTKELKSQKISITHLSSRDLLRRDYKQYTFSTATEGNPIRVGLSTVPMGIKQWLKNDPDGFRASLESWATERTLDVVGVLTTYNSARKGHHRRELLILVGGDPTSAYGQKALVETTTNVLVEGLEKTALLDLERVEFEGDFAAIEGVAGDRAHGDLPGQIRLWRQRNSDATRKIVAPAFKAILESM
;
A
#
# COMPACT_ATOMS: atom_id res chain seq x y z
N MET A 1 -19.59 -29.65 -8.53
CA MET A 1 -18.17 -29.55 -8.92
C MET A 1 -17.37 -29.80 -7.65
N SER A 2 -16.26 -30.54 -7.66
CA SER A 2 -15.41 -30.65 -6.46
C SER A 2 -15.03 -29.24 -6.02
N SER A 3 -14.89 -28.98 -4.71
CA SER A 3 -14.43 -27.68 -4.23
C SER A 3 -13.06 -27.39 -4.85
N SER A 4 -13.02 -26.51 -5.85
CA SER A 4 -11.76 -26.08 -6.46
C SER A 4 -10.94 -25.33 -5.40
N SER A 5 -9.62 -25.51 -5.42
CA SER A 5 -8.74 -24.74 -4.54
C SER A 5 -8.89 -23.23 -4.79
N LEU A 6 -8.47 -22.41 -3.83
CA LEU A 6 -8.48 -20.96 -4.02
C LEU A 6 -7.66 -20.54 -5.26
N SER A 7 -6.49 -21.13 -5.47
CA SER A 7 -5.62 -20.86 -6.62
C SER A 7 -6.28 -21.21 -7.97
N GLU A 8 -6.99 -22.36 -8.03
CA GLU A 8 -7.75 -22.76 -9.22
C GLU A 8 -8.88 -21.79 -9.53
N PHE A 9 -9.62 -21.34 -8.50
CA PHE A 9 -10.65 -20.32 -8.66
C PHE A 9 -10.06 -19.02 -9.21
N LEU A 10 -8.97 -18.53 -8.61
CA LEU A 10 -8.34 -17.27 -9.02
C LEU A 10 -7.87 -17.33 -10.48
N SER A 11 -7.21 -18.42 -10.86
CA SER A 11 -6.76 -18.66 -12.24
C SER A 11 -7.93 -18.70 -13.23
N ALA A 12 -8.99 -19.46 -12.91
CA ALA A 12 -10.16 -19.58 -13.77
C ALA A 12 -10.93 -18.26 -13.90
N ASN A 13 -11.09 -17.53 -12.78
CA ASN A 13 -11.80 -16.26 -12.74
C ASN A 13 -11.03 -15.17 -13.51
N LYS A 14 -9.70 -15.13 -13.36
CA LYS A 14 -8.80 -14.28 -14.16
C LYS A 14 -8.92 -14.56 -15.66
N ALA A 15 -8.84 -15.83 -16.07
CA ALA A 15 -8.97 -16.21 -17.47
C ALA A 15 -10.34 -15.81 -18.04
N LYS A 16 -11.41 -16.00 -17.25
CA LYS A 16 -12.77 -15.61 -17.64
C LYS A 16 -12.91 -14.10 -17.79
N PHE A 17 -12.42 -13.31 -16.82
CA PHE A 17 -12.45 -11.85 -16.90
C PHE A 17 -11.75 -11.33 -18.15
N LEU A 18 -10.55 -11.83 -18.44
CA LEU A 18 -9.77 -11.43 -19.62
C LEU A 18 -10.46 -11.82 -20.94
N SER A 19 -11.15 -12.97 -20.96
CA SER A 19 -11.96 -13.39 -22.11
C SER A 19 -13.16 -12.46 -22.32
N ASP A 20 -13.92 -12.17 -21.25
CA ASP A 20 -15.10 -11.32 -21.33
C ASP A 20 -14.73 -9.87 -21.66
N LEU A 21 -13.58 -9.38 -21.19
CA LEU A 21 -13.06 -8.04 -21.50
C LEU A 21 -12.74 -7.89 -23.00
N LYS A 22 -12.21 -8.93 -23.64
CA LYS A 22 -11.99 -8.94 -25.10
C LYS A 22 -13.29 -8.97 -25.91
N ALA A 23 -14.37 -9.47 -25.32
CA ALA A 23 -15.68 -9.59 -25.95
C ALA A 23 -16.64 -8.43 -25.61
N ASP A 24 -16.12 -7.30 -25.12
CA ASP A 24 -16.89 -6.14 -24.63
C ASP A 24 -17.89 -6.45 -23.49
N GLY A 25 -17.75 -7.60 -22.83
CA GLY A 25 -18.59 -8.07 -21.73
C GLY A 25 -18.21 -7.52 -20.34
N ALA A 26 -17.08 -6.81 -20.24
CA ALA A 26 -16.53 -6.31 -18.98
C ALA A 26 -17.42 -5.32 -18.23
N LYS A 27 -18.37 -4.65 -18.88
CA LYS A 27 -19.34 -3.76 -18.21
C LYS A 27 -20.18 -4.46 -17.15
N SER A 28 -20.34 -5.78 -17.27
CA SER A 28 -21.07 -6.61 -16.29
C SER A 28 -20.21 -7.02 -15.09
N TRP A 29 -18.89 -6.79 -15.15
CA TRP A 29 -17.96 -7.15 -14.10
C TRP A 29 -17.82 -6.06 -13.05
N THR A 30 -17.57 -6.50 -11.82
CA THR A 30 -17.08 -5.67 -10.73
C THR A 30 -15.61 -5.97 -10.47
N VAL A 31 -14.75 -4.96 -10.56
CA VAL A 31 -13.35 -5.04 -10.15
C VAL A 31 -13.27 -4.62 -8.69
N VAL A 32 -12.90 -5.54 -7.81
CA VAL A 32 -12.66 -5.26 -6.40
C VAL A 32 -11.20 -4.90 -6.23
N MET A 33 -10.91 -3.81 -5.54
CA MET A 33 -9.54 -3.35 -5.35
C MET A 33 -9.31 -2.90 -3.91
N GLY A 34 -8.19 -3.34 -3.36
CA GLY A 34 -7.60 -2.77 -2.15
C GLY A 34 -6.92 -1.43 -2.44
N ASN A 35 -6.29 -0.83 -1.43
CA ASN A 35 -5.51 0.39 -1.61
C ASN A 35 -4.24 0.16 -2.47
N GLU A 36 -3.62 1.24 -2.94
CA GLU A 36 -2.44 1.18 -3.83
C GLU A 36 -1.15 0.71 -3.15
N ALA A 37 -1.10 0.70 -1.81
CA ALA A 37 0.08 0.26 -1.07
C ALA A 37 0.27 -1.26 -1.15
N GLY A 38 -0.79 -2.02 -1.46
CA GLY A 38 -0.73 -3.46 -1.67
C GLY A 38 -0.29 -4.23 -0.44
N ASP A 39 -0.66 -3.78 0.75
CA ASP A 39 -0.48 -4.57 1.96
C ASP A 39 -1.44 -5.77 2.01
N LEU A 40 -1.20 -6.64 2.99
CA LEU A 40 -1.91 -7.91 3.09
C LEU A 40 -3.42 -7.74 3.27
N ASP A 41 -3.86 -6.72 4.02
CA ASP A 41 -5.28 -6.46 4.25
C ASP A 41 -6.01 -6.12 2.95
N SER A 42 -5.47 -5.19 2.18
CA SER A 42 -5.96 -4.84 0.84
C SER A 42 -6.06 -6.04 -0.10
N ILE A 43 -5.03 -6.89 -0.16
CA ILE A 43 -4.99 -8.03 -1.07
C ILE A 43 -5.95 -9.13 -0.62
N ALA A 44 -5.90 -9.53 0.65
CA ALA A 44 -6.76 -10.57 1.22
C ALA A 44 -8.24 -10.19 1.10
N SER A 45 -8.57 -8.94 1.42
CA SER A 45 -9.92 -8.40 1.34
C SER A 45 -10.44 -8.38 -0.10
N ALA A 46 -9.63 -8.01 -1.09
CA ALA A 46 -10.05 -7.97 -2.50
C ALA A 46 -10.30 -9.38 -3.04
N ILE A 47 -9.41 -10.34 -2.72
CA ILE A 47 -9.56 -11.74 -3.08
C ILE A 47 -10.85 -12.31 -2.45
N ALA A 48 -11.04 -12.12 -1.14
CA ALA A 48 -12.20 -12.64 -0.42
C ALA A 48 -13.51 -12.05 -0.90
N TYR A 49 -13.59 -10.74 -1.10
CA TYR A 49 -14.78 -10.12 -1.69
C TYR A 49 -15.10 -10.76 -3.04
N SER A 50 -14.09 -10.91 -3.92
CA SER A 50 -14.31 -11.46 -5.26
C SER A 50 -14.78 -12.92 -5.25
N TYR A 51 -14.28 -13.71 -4.30
CA TYR A 51 -14.67 -15.10 -4.12
C TYR A 51 -16.08 -15.24 -3.53
N LEU A 52 -16.36 -14.47 -2.47
CA LEU A 52 -17.57 -14.64 -1.65
C LEU A 52 -18.80 -13.93 -2.23
N THR A 53 -18.61 -13.06 -3.22
CA THR A 53 -19.71 -12.38 -3.90
C THR A 53 -20.57 -13.37 -4.69
N PRO A 54 -21.86 -13.54 -4.37
CA PRO A 54 -22.69 -14.54 -5.04
C PRO A 54 -23.06 -14.12 -6.46
N ARG A 55 -22.83 -15.03 -7.43
CA ARG A 55 -23.48 -15.08 -8.77
C ARG A 55 -23.34 -13.83 -9.65
N LYS A 56 -22.45 -12.89 -9.31
CA LYS A 56 -22.09 -11.73 -10.14
C LYS A 56 -20.63 -11.87 -10.59
N PRO A 57 -20.28 -11.57 -11.85
CA PRO A 57 -18.89 -11.56 -12.29
C PRO A 57 -18.09 -10.52 -11.50
N THR A 58 -17.16 -10.99 -10.68
CA THR A 58 -16.37 -10.15 -9.77
C THR A 58 -14.93 -10.64 -9.77
N ILE A 59 -13.95 -9.73 -9.87
CA ILE A 59 -12.53 -10.06 -9.85
C ILE A 59 -11.76 -9.18 -8.88
N GLY A 60 -10.92 -9.80 -8.05
CA GLY A 60 -9.99 -9.07 -7.17
C GLY A 60 -8.78 -8.61 -7.96
N LEU A 61 -8.58 -7.30 -8.05
CA LEU A 61 -7.40 -6.67 -8.64
C LEU A 61 -6.41 -6.29 -7.54
N ILE A 62 -5.19 -6.80 -7.67
CA ILE A 62 -4.04 -6.35 -6.89
C ILE A 62 -3.38 -5.20 -7.65
N GLN A 63 -3.47 -3.99 -7.11
CA GLN A 63 -2.92 -2.79 -7.78
C GLN A 63 -1.38 -2.79 -7.88
N THR A 64 -0.70 -3.65 -7.11
CA THR A 64 0.75 -3.82 -7.15
C THR A 64 1.19 -4.51 -8.44
N HIS A 65 2.27 -4.03 -9.05
CA HIS A 65 2.93 -4.74 -10.14
C HIS A 65 3.40 -6.12 -9.66
N ARG A 66 3.35 -7.11 -10.55
CA ARG A 66 3.72 -8.50 -10.27
C ARG A 66 5.16 -8.61 -9.78
N GLN A 67 6.08 -7.87 -10.40
CA GLN A 67 7.48 -7.80 -9.98
C GLN A 67 7.66 -7.18 -8.59
N ASP A 68 6.67 -6.44 -8.09
CA ASP A 68 6.72 -5.72 -6.82
C ASP A 68 6.03 -6.48 -5.68
N LEU A 69 5.38 -7.62 -5.96
CA LEU A 69 4.80 -8.48 -4.93
C LEU A 69 5.87 -8.95 -3.94
N SER A 70 7.10 -9.18 -4.41
CA SER A 70 8.22 -9.61 -3.59
C SER A 70 8.75 -8.56 -2.63
N LEU A 71 8.38 -7.28 -2.81
CA LEU A 71 8.78 -6.20 -1.91
C LEU A 71 8.12 -6.34 -0.53
N ARG A 72 7.05 -7.12 -0.43
CA ARG A 72 6.31 -7.40 0.81
C ARG A 72 6.38 -8.89 1.12
N ALA A 73 7.49 -9.29 1.74
CA ALA A 73 7.74 -10.69 2.11
C ALA A 73 6.63 -11.26 3.03
N GLU A 74 5.98 -10.42 3.84
CA GLU A 74 4.83 -10.80 4.65
C GLU A 74 3.64 -11.27 3.80
N ASN A 75 3.40 -10.63 2.65
CA ASN A 75 2.37 -11.04 1.72
C ASN A 75 2.72 -12.41 1.11
N LEU A 76 3.96 -12.60 0.68
CA LEU A 76 4.41 -13.87 0.10
C LEU A 76 4.27 -15.03 1.10
N TYR A 77 4.57 -14.78 2.37
CA TYR A 77 4.40 -15.76 3.43
C TYR A 77 2.91 -16.14 3.60
N ALA A 78 2.01 -15.15 3.61
CA ALA A 78 0.57 -15.40 3.68
C ALA A 78 0.04 -16.16 2.45
N PHE A 79 0.52 -15.83 1.25
CA PHE A 79 0.16 -16.54 0.01
C PHE A 79 0.59 -18.01 0.07
N LYS A 80 1.78 -18.27 0.59
CA LYS A 80 2.28 -19.63 0.81
C LYS A 80 1.41 -20.40 1.81
N LEU A 81 1.01 -19.77 2.92
CA LEU A 81 0.12 -20.40 3.91
C LEU A 81 -1.27 -20.71 3.30
N ALA A 82 -1.79 -19.80 2.48
CA ALA A 82 -3.04 -19.96 1.75
C ALA A 82 -2.91 -20.82 0.47
N ASN A 83 -1.80 -21.55 0.30
CA ASN A 83 -1.57 -22.46 -0.81
C ASN A 83 -1.83 -21.87 -2.21
N LEU A 84 -1.50 -20.57 -2.38
CA LEU A 84 -1.54 -19.91 -3.68
C LEU A 84 -0.35 -20.35 -4.55
N SER A 85 -0.44 -20.11 -5.86
CA SER A 85 0.61 -20.47 -6.81
C SER A 85 1.95 -19.86 -6.40
N PRO A 86 3.07 -20.62 -6.36
CA PRO A 86 4.39 -20.09 -6.04
C PRO A 86 4.91 -19.04 -7.02
N THR A 87 4.40 -19.04 -8.26
CA THR A 87 4.69 -18.01 -9.28
C THR A 87 3.72 -16.83 -9.21
N HIS A 88 2.68 -16.96 -8.37
CA HIS A 88 1.59 -16.00 -8.19
C HIS A 88 0.82 -15.67 -9.48
N ASP A 89 0.92 -16.51 -10.52
CA ASP A 89 0.27 -16.33 -11.83
C ASP A 89 -1.27 -16.41 -11.76
N ASP A 90 -1.77 -17.07 -10.72
CA ASP A 90 -3.17 -17.10 -10.30
C ASP A 90 -3.71 -15.73 -9.88
N LEU A 91 -2.88 -14.86 -9.32
CA LEU A 91 -3.25 -13.49 -8.95
C LEU A 91 -3.48 -12.61 -10.18
N PHE A 92 -4.51 -11.77 -10.12
CA PHE A 92 -4.77 -10.72 -11.11
C PHE A 92 -4.16 -9.39 -10.64
N THR A 93 -3.04 -9.00 -11.23
CA THR A 93 -2.30 -7.78 -10.90
C THR A 93 -2.56 -6.67 -11.91
N ILE A 94 -2.11 -5.45 -11.61
CA ILE A 94 -2.20 -4.32 -12.53
C ILE A 94 -1.56 -4.62 -13.90
N ASP A 95 -0.52 -5.47 -13.96
CA ASP A 95 0.18 -5.84 -15.20
C ASP A 95 -0.66 -6.75 -16.11
N ASP A 96 -1.68 -7.42 -15.56
CA ASP A 96 -2.54 -8.29 -16.35
C ASP A 96 -3.66 -7.51 -17.09
N LEU A 97 -3.81 -6.21 -16.82
CA LEU A 97 -4.80 -5.38 -17.51
C LEU A 97 -4.40 -5.15 -18.97
N PRO A 98 -5.26 -5.51 -19.93
CA PRO A 98 -4.94 -5.33 -21.35
C PRO A 98 -5.14 -3.88 -21.83
N VAL A 99 -5.69 -3.01 -20.98
CA VAL A 99 -5.94 -1.59 -21.24
C VAL A 99 -5.53 -0.74 -20.04
N PRO A 100 -5.18 0.53 -20.24
CA PRO A 100 -4.92 1.44 -19.12
C PRO A 100 -6.12 1.52 -18.15
N PRO A 101 -5.89 1.70 -16.84
CA PRO A 101 -6.95 1.83 -15.84
C PRO A 101 -8.07 2.82 -16.19
N ALA A 102 -7.70 3.95 -16.80
CA ALA A 102 -8.62 5.00 -17.23
C ALA A 102 -9.63 4.52 -18.30
N GLU A 103 -9.26 3.52 -19.10
CA GLU A 103 -10.07 2.98 -20.21
C GLU A 103 -10.91 1.76 -19.81
N LEU A 104 -10.65 1.17 -18.64
CA LEU A 104 -11.30 -0.07 -18.20
C LEU A 104 -12.78 0.14 -17.83
N LYS A 105 -13.72 -0.26 -18.69
CA LYS A 105 -15.17 -0.09 -18.47
C LYS A 105 -15.79 -1.20 -17.62
N CYS A 106 -15.67 -1.10 -16.30
CA CYS A 106 -16.26 -2.00 -15.30
C CYS A 106 -16.95 -1.21 -14.17
N ASN A 107 -17.68 -1.91 -13.29
CA ASN A 107 -18.00 -1.40 -11.96
C ASN A 107 -16.81 -1.62 -11.01
N PHE A 108 -16.76 -0.89 -9.91
CA PHE A 108 -15.71 -1.02 -8.89
C PHE A 108 -16.31 -1.35 -7.52
N ALA A 109 -15.60 -2.16 -6.74
CA ALA A 109 -15.82 -2.25 -5.31
C ALA A 109 -14.50 -1.94 -4.59
N LEU A 110 -14.57 -1.21 -3.49
CA LEU A 110 -13.39 -0.77 -2.75
C LEU A 110 -13.33 -1.52 -1.44
N VAL A 111 -12.14 -2.03 -1.12
CA VAL A 111 -11.84 -2.59 0.18
C VAL A 111 -10.63 -1.88 0.77
N ASP A 112 -10.60 -1.71 2.09
CA ASP A 112 -9.47 -1.06 2.79
C ASP A 112 -9.17 0.39 2.31
N HIS A 113 -10.17 1.01 1.67
CA HIS A 113 -10.29 2.44 1.38
C HIS A 113 -11.71 2.74 0.88
N ASN A 114 -12.14 4.01 0.97
CA ASN A 114 -13.50 4.41 0.59
C ASN A 114 -13.57 5.47 -0.54
N THR A 115 -12.44 5.73 -1.21
CA THR A 115 -12.35 6.70 -2.31
C THR A 115 -11.63 6.12 -3.53
N LEU A 116 -12.31 6.13 -4.69
CA LEU A 116 -11.68 5.82 -5.96
C LEU A 116 -10.73 6.97 -6.38
N TRP A 117 -9.43 6.70 -6.37
CA TRP A 117 -8.38 7.65 -6.74
C TRP A 117 -8.00 7.56 -8.23
N ALA A 118 -7.26 8.54 -8.74
CA ALA A 118 -6.63 8.41 -10.06
C ALA A 118 -5.68 7.18 -10.06
N PRO A 119 -5.51 6.47 -11.18
CA PRO A 119 -6.10 6.71 -12.51
C PRO A 119 -7.53 6.16 -12.69
N TRP A 120 -8.12 5.56 -11.66
CA TRP A 120 -9.43 4.91 -11.73
C TRP A 120 -10.60 5.88 -11.67
N ARG A 121 -10.39 7.03 -11.01
CA ARG A 121 -11.38 8.10 -10.87
C ARG A 121 -11.73 8.72 -12.22
N ARG A 122 -12.99 8.58 -12.63
CA ARG A 122 -13.57 9.23 -13.81
C ARG A 122 -15.09 9.44 -13.64
N PRO A 123 -15.72 10.38 -14.37
CA PRO A 123 -17.13 10.71 -14.17
C PRO A 123 -18.11 9.55 -14.37
N ASP A 124 -17.76 8.56 -15.19
CA ASP A 124 -18.57 7.38 -15.48
C ASP A 124 -18.17 6.14 -14.66
N ALA A 125 -17.15 6.23 -13.80
CA ALA A 125 -16.77 5.14 -12.91
C ALA A 125 -17.83 4.97 -11.82
N LYS A 126 -18.37 3.76 -11.73
CA LYS A 126 -19.37 3.41 -10.73
C LYS A 126 -18.75 2.56 -9.63
N VAL A 127 -18.70 3.09 -8.42
CA VAL A 127 -18.40 2.31 -7.21
C VAL A 127 -19.72 1.71 -6.71
N VAL A 128 -19.78 0.38 -6.67
CA VAL A 128 -20.97 -0.40 -6.30
C VAL A 128 -20.86 -1.06 -4.94
N GLY A 129 -19.69 -1.05 -4.30
CA GLY A 129 -19.49 -1.59 -2.96
C GLY A 129 -18.28 -0.98 -2.27
N ILE A 130 -18.35 -0.82 -0.95
CA ILE A 130 -17.27 -0.33 -0.09
C ILE A 130 -17.26 -1.16 1.20
N ILE A 131 -16.10 -1.68 1.57
CA ILE A 131 -15.83 -2.29 2.88
C ILE A 131 -14.52 -1.73 3.42
N ASP A 132 -14.57 -0.86 4.41
CA ASP A 132 -13.40 -0.11 4.85
C ASP A 132 -13.37 0.09 6.38
N HIS A 133 -12.17 0.34 6.91
CA HIS A 133 -11.92 0.65 8.31
C HIS A 133 -11.18 1.98 8.53
N HIS A 134 -11.05 2.78 7.48
CA HIS A 134 -10.54 4.14 7.53
C HIS A 134 -11.64 5.19 7.71
N ASP A 135 -11.24 6.41 8.08
CA ASP A 135 -12.14 7.55 8.18
C ASP A 135 -12.98 7.71 6.91
N ASP A 136 -14.29 7.89 7.08
CA ASP A 136 -15.23 8.01 5.97
C ASP A 136 -15.06 9.36 5.25
N GLU A 137 -14.63 9.32 3.99
CA GLU A 137 -14.48 10.51 3.15
C GLU A 137 -15.83 10.97 2.54
N ASN A 138 -16.94 10.31 2.89
CA ASN A 138 -18.31 10.56 2.43
C ASN A 138 -18.49 10.47 0.91
N ASN A 139 -17.64 9.69 0.25
CA ASN A 139 -17.75 9.39 -1.17
C ASN A 139 -18.62 8.14 -1.41
N HIS A 140 -19.16 8.04 -2.64
CA HIS A 140 -19.89 6.87 -3.15
C HIS A 140 -21.00 6.37 -2.21
N ILE A 141 -21.84 7.30 -1.74
CA ILE A 141 -22.89 7.03 -0.74
C ILE A 141 -23.91 5.97 -1.16
N ASP A 142 -24.06 5.73 -2.47
CA ASP A 142 -25.00 4.76 -3.04
C ASP A 142 -24.39 3.34 -3.21
N ALA A 143 -23.16 3.12 -2.74
CA ALA A 143 -22.53 1.79 -2.78
C ALA A 143 -23.30 0.79 -1.88
N ASP A 144 -23.37 -0.48 -2.31
CA ASP A 144 -24.05 -1.54 -1.58
C ASP A 144 -23.34 -2.90 -1.77
N PRO A 145 -22.70 -3.47 -0.72
CA PRO A 145 -22.65 -2.94 0.64
C PRO A 145 -21.80 -1.66 0.74
N ARG A 146 -22.13 -0.77 1.67
CA ARG A 146 -21.27 0.34 2.12
C ARG A 146 -21.03 0.21 3.62
N ALA A 147 -20.07 -0.63 3.99
CA ALA A 147 -19.70 -0.89 5.37
C ALA A 147 -18.39 -0.16 5.68
N ILE A 148 -18.45 0.89 6.51
CA ILE A 148 -17.28 1.63 6.97
C ILE A 148 -17.32 1.67 8.50
N VAL A 149 -16.33 1.07 9.16
CA VAL A 149 -16.30 0.94 10.63
C VAL A 149 -14.97 1.43 11.18
N VAL A 150 -15.03 2.48 12.02
CA VAL A 150 -13.86 3.10 12.65
C VAL A 150 -14.13 3.32 14.14
N PRO A 151 -13.26 2.88 15.07
CA PRO A 151 -12.07 2.07 14.81
C PRO A 151 -12.40 0.62 14.45
N LEU A 152 -11.50 -0.03 13.71
CA LEU A 152 -11.45 -1.48 13.50
C LEU A 152 -10.02 -1.88 13.12
N GLY A 153 -9.56 -3.04 13.59
CA GLY A 153 -8.17 -3.47 13.43
C GLY A 153 -7.78 -3.81 12.00
N SER A 154 -8.68 -4.48 11.25
CA SER A 154 -8.44 -4.90 9.87
C SER A 154 -9.73 -4.88 9.03
N ALA A 155 -9.66 -4.44 7.78
CA ALA A 155 -10.75 -4.49 6.82
C ALA A 155 -11.17 -5.95 6.52
N ALA A 156 -10.24 -6.90 6.55
CA ALA A 156 -10.51 -8.33 6.40
C ALA A 156 -11.53 -8.86 7.43
N SER A 157 -11.54 -8.31 8.66
CA SER A 157 -12.55 -8.63 9.67
C SER A 157 -13.95 -8.22 9.23
N LEU A 158 -14.09 -7.05 8.59
CA LEU A 158 -15.37 -6.54 8.10
C LEU A 158 -15.82 -7.22 6.81
N VAL A 159 -14.88 -7.59 5.92
CA VAL A 159 -15.17 -8.43 4.74
C VAL A 159 -15.73 -9.78 5.20
N THR A 160 -15.12 -10.38 6.22
CA THR A 160 -15.58 -11.65 6.81
C THR A 160 -17.01 -11.54 7.32
N GLU A 161 -17.33 -10.50 8.08
CA GLU A 161 -18.68 -10.28 8.61
C GLU A 161 -19.69 -9.98 7.50
N THR A 162 -19.32 -9.15 6.53
CA THR A 162 -20.22 -8.76 5.42
C THR A 162 -20.65 -9.95 4.58
N PHE A 163 -19.75 -10.91 4.37
CA PHE A 163 -20.01 -12.11 3.56
C PHE A 163 -20.20 -13.38 4.38
N LYS A 164 -20.48 -13.26 5.68
CA LYS A 164 -20.56 -14.39 6.61
C LYS A 164 -21.52 -15.49 6.15
N ASP A 165 -22.66 -15.12 5.57
CA ASP A 165 -23.65 -16.06 5.05
C ASP A 165 -23.13 -16.87 3.84
N SER A 166 -22.22 -16.30 3.04
CA SER A 166 -21.57 -17.00 1.92
C SER A 166 -20.66 -18.14 2.38
N TRP A 167 -20.24 -18.16 3.65
CA TRP A 167 -19.44 -19.24 4.22
C TRP A 167 -20.26 -20.46 4.66
N THR A 168 -21.58 -20.34 4.73
CA THR A 168 -22.50 -21.43 5.05
C THR A 168 -23.50 -21.68 3.93
N PRO A 169 -23.02 -22.04 2.72
CA PRO A 169 -23.91 -22.28 1.59
C PRO A 169 -24.78 -23.53 1.82
N ALA A 170 -25.97 -23.52 1.23
CA ALA A 170 -26.88 -24.67 1.27
C ALA A 170 -26.30 -25.93 0.59
N ASP A 171 -25.40 -25.75 -0.37
CA ASP A 171 -24.66 -26.83 -1.02
C ASP A 171 -23.24 -26.92 -0.41
N PRO A 172 -22.91 -28.02 0.30
CA PRO A 172 -21.58 -28.24 0.87
C PRO A 172 -20.43 -28.19 -0.15
N ALA A 173 -20.70 -28.42 -1.44
CA ALA A 173 -19.69 -28.33 -2.48
C ALA A 173 -19.24 -26.89 -2.79
N ASN A 174 -19.98 -25.88 -2.31
CA ASN A 174 -19.68 -24.47 -2.52
C ASN A 174 -19.15 -23.77 -1.26
N VAL A 175 -18.84 -24.53 -0.20
CA VAL A 175 -18.22 -23.96 1.01
C VAL A 175 -16.89 -23.33 0.60
N PRO A 176 -16.61 -22.07 1.00
CA PRO A 176 -15.35 -21.44 0.67
C PRO A 176 -14.15 -22.26 1.16
N PRO A 177 -13.05 -22.29 0.41
CA PRO A 177 -11.89 -23.10 0.72
C PRO A 177 -11.21 -22.60 1.99
N PRO A 178 -10.62 -23.49 2.81
CA PRO A 178 -9.88 -23.10 4.02
C PRO A 178 -8.74 -22.13 3.73
N GLU A 179 -8.12 -22.22 2.54
CA GLU A 179 -7.11 -21.29 2.03
C GLU A 179 -7.56 -19.82 2.11
N LEU A 180 -8.85 -19.56 1.84
CA LEU A 180 -9.40 -18.21 1.92
C LEU A 180 -9.49 -17.72 3.37
N ALA A 181 -9.83 -18.62 4.30
CA ALA A 181 -9.84 -18.31 5.72
C ALA A 181 -8.42 -18.04 6.23
N THR A 182 -7.44 -18.86 5.85
CA THR A 182 -6.02 -18.64 6.17
C THR A 182 -5.52 -17.28 5.69
N LEU A 183 -5.90 -16.86 4.48
CA LEU A 183 -5.51 -15.57 3.92
C LEU A 183 -6.10 -14.39 4.70
N LEU A 184 -7.40 -14.43 5.02
CA LEU A 184 -8.06 -13.41 5.85
C LEU A 184 -7.52 -13.37 7.28
N LEU A 185 -7.29 -14.53 7.91
CA LEU A 185 -6.67 -14.62 9.23
C LEU A 185 -5.29 -13.99 9.23
N SER A 186 -4.48 -14.23 8.20
CA SER A 186 -3.13 -13.65 8.09
C SER A 186 -3.17 -12.11 8.06
N ALA A 187 -4.13 -11.52 7.33
CA ALA A 187 -4.35 -10.07 7.33
C ALA A 187 -4.74 -9.56 8.73
N ILE A 188 -5.74 -10.18 9.37
CA ILE A 188 -6.19 -9.75 10.70
C ILE A 188 -5.05 -9.89 11.72
N TYR A 189 -4.29 -10.99 11.69
CA TYR A 189 -3.18 -11.23 12.62
C TYR A 189 -2.07 -10.19 12.51
N ILE A 190 -1.68 -9.80 11.29
CA ILE A 190 -0.59 -8.83 11.12
C ILE A 190 -0.98 -7.44 11.62
N ASP A 191 -2.21 -6.98 11.38
CA ASP A 191 -2.66 -5.64 11.74
C ASP A 191 -3.10 -5.52 13.21
N THR A 192 -3.67 -6.59 13.75
CA THR A 192 -4.10 -6.64 15.17
C THR A 192 -3.04 -7.19 16.11
N ALA A 193 -1.83 -7.48 15.62
CA ALA A 193 -0.78 -8.13 16.40
C ALA A 193 -1.21 -9.48 17.02
N GLY A 194 -1.98 -10.28 16.27
CA GLY A 194 -2.58 -11.52 16.74
C GLY A 194 -3.62 -11.26 17.84
N LEU A 195 -4.42 -10.19 17.68
CA LEU A 195 -5.40 -9.68 18.63
C LEU A 195 -4.82 -9.15 19.96
N LYS A 196 -3.55 -8.75 19.97
CA LYS A 196 -2.88 -8.15 21.15
C LYS A 196 -2.66 -6.64 21.02
N SER A 197 -2.94 -6.07 19.85
CA SER A 197 -2.84 -4.63 19.58
C SER A 197 -3.98 -3.89 20.26
N SER A 198 -3.75 -2.64 20.66
CA SER A 198 -4.82 -1.74 21.12
C SER A 198 -5.79 -1.35 20.01
N LYS A 199 -5.49 -1.71 18.75
CA LYS A 199 -6.38 -1.54 17.59
C LYS A 199 -7.33 -2.71 17.38
N ALA A 200 -7.17 -3.81 18.11
CA ALA A 200 -8.03 -4.98 17.96
C ALA A 200 -9.38 -4.70 18.60
N GLU A 201 -10.43 -4.69 17.80
CA GLU A 201 -11.80 -4.39 18.22
C GLU A 201 -12.64 -5.68 18.36
N PRO A 202 -13.78 -5.66 19.04
CA PRO A 202 -14.62 -6.86 19.24
C PRO A 202 -14.99 -7.59 17.94
N LEU A 203 -15.14 -6.86 16.83
CA LEU A 203 -15.39 -7.45 15.52
C LEU A 203 -14.18 -8.25 14.99
N ASP A 204 -12.94 -7.78 15.22
CA ASP A 204 -11.75 -8.57 14.87
C ASP A 204 -11.70 -9.89 15.64
N HIS A 205 -12.03 -9.86 16.93
CA HIS A 205 -12.12 -11.06 17.76
C HIS A 205 -13.18 -12.04 17.25
N ALA A 206 -14.37 -11.54 16.89
CA ALA A 206 -15.46 -12.36 16.37
C ALA A 206 -15.12 -12.97 15.00
N SER A 207 -14.52 -12.19 14.11
CA SER A 207 -14.11 -12.65 12.78
C SER A 207 -12.99 -13.68 12.84
N VAL A 208 -11.99 -13.51 13.72
CA VAL A 208 -10.95 -14.53 13.94
C VAL A 208 -11.55 -15.83 14.47
N ALA A 209 -12.41 -15.76 15.49
CA ALA A 209 -13.05 -16.97 16.03
C ALA A 209 -13.88 -17.71 14.97
N PHE A 210 -14.56 -16.96 14.10
CA PHE A 210 -15.30 -17.51 12.98
C PHE A 210 -14.36 -18.18 11.96
N LEU A 211 -13.32 -17.49 11.50
CA LEU A 211 -12.43 -17.98 10.45
C LEU A 211 -11.54 -19.14 10.91
N GLU A 212 -11.08 -19.18 12.16
CA GLU A 212 -10.32 -20.31 12.72
C GLU A 212 -11.14 -21.62 12.65
N SER A 213 -12.46 -21.53 12.80
CA SER A 213 -13.35 -22.69 12.60
C SER A 213 -13.49 -23.15 11.15
N ARG A 214 -13.03 -22.34 10.18
CA ARG A 214 -13.10 -22.59 8.72
C ARG A 214 -11.75 -22.93 8.11
N GLU A 215 -10.65 -22.55 8.75
CA GLU A 215 -9.29 -22.91 8.35
C GLU A 215 -9.05 -24.43 8.45
N SER A 216 -9.67 -25.06 9.45
CA SER A 216 -9.45 -26.46 9.77
C SER A 216 -10.59 -27.31 9.24
N ASN A 217 -10.36 -28.06 8.16
CA ASN A 217 -11.21 -29.21 7.80
C ASN A 217 -11.15 -30.34 8.85
N ASN A 218 -10.34 -30.18 9.89
CA ASN A 218 -10.19 -31.15 10.98
C ASN A 218 -10.77 -30.59 12.28
N PRO A 219 -11.96 -31.04 12.73
CA PRO A 219 -12.57 -30.62 13.99
C PRO A 219 -11.77 -31.06 15.25
N SER A 220 -10.56 -31.59 15.07
CA SER A 220 -9.71 -32.16 16.12
C SER A 220 -8.59 -31.23 16.59
N LEU A 221 -8.39 -30.06 15.97
CA LEU A 221 -7.40 -29.11 16.51
C LEU A 221 -7.93 -28.54 17.83
N GLY A 222 -7.19 -28.79 18.91
CA GLY A 222 -7.52 -28.24 20.22
C GLY A 222 -7.34 -26.72 20.26
N GLY A 223 -8.00 -26.04 21.19
CA GLY A 223 -7.85 -24.58 21.36
C GLY A 223 -6.41 -24.12 21.59
N GLU A 224 -5.54 -24.98 22.12
CA GLU A 224 -4.11 -24.71 22.27
C GLU A 224 -3.37 -24.67 20.93
N GLU A 225 -3.67 -25.59 20.00
CA GLU A 225 -3.02 -25.65 18.69
C GLU A 225 -3.38 -24.45 17.81
N VAL A 226 -4.66 -24.06 17.82
CA VAL A 226 -5.13 -22.83 17.14
C VAL A 226 -4.45 -21.60 17.71
N SER A 227 -4.33 -21.50 19.05
CA SER A 227 -3.64 -20.39 19.68
C SER A 227 -2.15 -20.36 19.34
N LEU A 228 -1.47 -21.51 19.27
CA LEU A 228 -0.06 -21.60 18.89
C LEU A 228 0.13 -21.17 17.42
N PHE A 229 -0.70 -21.68 16.52
CA PHE A 229 -0.67 -21.31 15.11
C PHE A 229 -0.86 -19.79 14.93
N ARG A 230 -1.83 -19.18 15.61
CA ARG A 230 -2.02 -17.72 15.61
C ARG A 230 -0.75 -16.99 16.05
N ILE A 231 -0.13 -17.42 17.16
CA ILE A 231 1.08 -16.78 17.72
C ILE A 231 2.25 -16.89 16.75
N GLU A 232 2.50 -18.07 16.20
CA GLU A 232 3.61 -18.34 15.28
C GLU A 232 3.43 -17.59 13.96
N THR A 233 2.26 -17.68 13.35
CA THR A 233 1.93 -16.95 12.11
C THR A 233 2.03 -15.45 12.31
N THR A 234 1.51 -14.90 13.41
CA THR A 234 1.66 -13.48 13.74
C THR A 234 3.13 -13.07 13.86
N LYS A 235 3.94 -13.89 14.53
CA LYS A 235 5.36 -13.61 14.75
C LYS A 235 6.11 -13.59 13.41
N GLU A 236 5.86 -14.58 12.56
CA GLU A 236 6.54 -14.72 11.27
C GLU A 236 6.12 -13.59 10.31
N LEU A 237 4.82 -13.31 10.17
CA LEU A 237 4.31 -12.19 9.37
C LEU A 237 4.96 -10.85 9.75
N LYS A 238 5.07 -10.59 11.06
CA LYS A 238 5.74 -9.38 11.54
C LYS A 238 7.23 -9.36 11.25
N SER A 239 7.91 -10.50 11.41
CA SER A 239 9.33 -10.65 11.10
C SER A 239 9.59 -10.38 9.62
N GLN A 240 8.75 -10.92 8.73
CA GLN A 240 8.85 -10.69 7.29
C GLN A 240 8.59 -9.22 6.93
N LYS A 241 7.58 -8.57 7.53
CA LYS A 241 7.25 -7.15 7.27
C LYS A 241 8.40 -6.18 7.56
N ILE A 242 9.23 -6.50 8.56
CA ILE A 242 10.42 -5.70 8.93
C ILE A 242 11.70 -6.16 8.22
N SER A 243 11.69 -7.34 7.57
CA SER A 243 12.84 -7.90 6.86
C SER A 243 13.03 -7.17 5.52
N ILE A 244 13.86 -6.13 5.53
CA ILE A 244 14.13 -5.29 4.36
C ILE A 244 15.57 -5.34 3.88
N THR A 245 16.42 -6.13 4.54
CA THR A 245 17.87 -6.16 4.27
C THR A 245 18.22 -6.67 2.87
N HIS A 246 17.29 -7.37 2.22
CA HIS A 246 17.43 -7.88 0.86
C HIS A 246 16.95 -6.87 -0.21
N LEU A 247 16.33 -5.76 0.19
CA LEU A 247 15.78 -4.76 -0.73
C LEU A 247 16.86 -3.77 -1.16
N SER A 248 16.94 -3.47 -2.45
CA SER A 248 17.78 -2.39 -2.98
C SER A 248 17.21 -1.00 -2.61
N SER A 249 18.00 0.05 -2.78
CA SER A 249 17.53 1.44 -2.61
C SER A 249 16.31 1.76 -3.49
N ARG A 250 16.29 1.27 -4.73
CA ARG A 250 15.14 1.39 -5.64
C ARG A 250 13.92 0.65 -5.09
N ASP A 251 14.11 -0.55 -4.54
CA ASP A 251 13.02 -1.36 -3.98
C ASP A 251 12.41 -0.72 -2.73
N LEU A 252 13.24 -0.12 -1.86
CA LEU A 252 12.77 0.63 -0.70
C LEU A 252 11.87 1.81 -1.09
N LEU A 253 12.18 2.51 -2.19
CA LEU A 253 11.37 3.61 -2.71
C LEU A 253 10.02 3.15 -3.26
N ARG A 254 9.95 1.92 -3.78
CA ARG A 254 8.77 1.36 -4.46
C ARG A 254 7.78 0.69 -3.51
N ARG A 255 8.30 0.08 -2.44
CA ARG A 255 7.55 -0.84 -1.57
C ARG A 255 6.28 -0.24 -0.94
N ASP A 256 6.34 0.99 -0.45
CA ASP A 256 5.21 1.71 0.13
C ASP A 256 5.20 3.15 -0.40
N TYR A 257 4.80 3.26 -1.67
CA TYR A 257 4.83 4.48 -2.47
C TYR A 257 3.43 5.02 -2.73
N LYS A 258 3.28 6.35 -2.70
CA LYS A 258 2.09 7.06 -3.20
C LYS A 258 2.50 8.26 -4.04
N GLN A 259 1.77 8.52 -5.11
CA GLN A 259 2.02 9.65 -5.99
C GLN A 259 0.85 10.64 -5.94
N TYR A 260 1.19 11.92 -5.92
CA TYR A 260 0.25 13.01 -5.89
C TYR A 260 0.59 14.00 -7.00
N THR A 261 -0.42 14.74 -7.43
CA THR A 261 -0.27 15.87 -8.34
C THR A 261 -1.00 17.03 -7.71
N PHE A 262 -0.25 18.06 -7.31
CA PHE A 262 -0.78 19.23 -6.64
C PHE A 262 -0.78 20.41 -7.60
N SER A 263 -1.88 21.16 -7.63
CA SER A 263 -1.97 22.41 -8.37
C SER A 263 -1.17 23.51 -7.66
N THR A 264 -0.79 24.55 -8.39
CA THR A 264 -0.20 25.79 -7.85
C THR A 264 -1.23 26.91 -7.92
N ALA A 265 -1.11 27.93 -7.07
CA ALA A 265 -1.96 29.12 -7.03
C ALA A 265 -1.83 29.97 -8.30
N THR A 266 -0.65 29.99 -8.92
CA THR A 266 -0.45 30.55 -10.26
C THR A 266 -0.86 29.52 -11.31
N GLU A 267 -1.64 29.93 -12.33
CA GLU A 267 -1.96 29.07 -13.49
C GLU A 267 -0.64 28.58 -14.12
N GLY A 268 -0.29 27.32 -13.85
CA GLY A 268 1.03 26.77 -14.12
C GLY A 268 1.06 25.25 -13.95
N ASN A 269 2.13 24.64 -14.47
CA ASN A 269 2.31 23.19 -14.50
C ASN A 269 2.15 22.60 -13.09
N PRO A 270 1.29 21.58 -12.88
CA PRO A 270 1.10 20.99 -11.57
C PRO A 270 2.39 20.28 -11.10
N ILE A 271 2.60 20.24 -9.78
CA ILE A 271 3.77 19.61 -9.16
C ILE A 271 3.45 18.15 -8.84
N ARG A 272 4.27 17.24 -9.38
CA ARG A 272 4.18 15.79 -9.12
C ARG A 272 5.08 15.43 -7.94
N VAL A 273 4.46 14.91 -6.90
CA VAL A 273 5.12 14.54 -5.64
C VAL A 273 4.98 13.04 -5.42
N GLY A 274 6.09 12.33 -5.27
CA GLY A 274 6.11 10.93 -4.89
C GLY A 274 6.56 10.76 -3.44
N LEU A 275 5.79 10.08 -2.61
CA LEU A 275 6.08 9.88 -1.18
C LEU A 275 6.27 8.38 -0.85
N SER A 276 7.51 8.00 -0.54
CA SER A 276 7.90 6.64 -0.15
C SER A 276 8.03 6.53 1.36
N THR A 277 7.37 5.55 1.98
CA THR A 277 7.56 5.24 3.41
C THR A 277 8.57 4.10 3.56
N VAL A 278 9.69 4.37 4.23
CA VAL A 278 10.83 3.46 4.30
C VAL A 278 11.10 3.03 5.74
N PRO A 279 11.07 1.73 6.08
CA PRO A 279 11.27 1.27 7.46
C PRO A 279 12.76 1.20 7.86
N MET A 280 13.57 2.15 7.39
CA MET A 280 15.01 2.22 7.61
C MET A 280 15.41 3.68 7.78
N GLY A 281 16.18 3.99 8.83
CA GLY A 281 16.72 5.34 9.01
C GLY A 281 17.77 5.69 7.95
N ILE A 282 17.85 6.96 7.57
CA ILE A 282 18.73 7.44 6.48
C ILE A 282 20.20 7.09 6.75
N LYS A 283 20.65 7.22 8.00
CA LYS A 283 22.02 6.83 8.39
C LYS A 283 22.32 5.35 8.12
N GLN A 284 21.38 4.45 8.39
CA GLN A 284 21.57 3.02 8.11
C GLN A 284 21.52 2.77 6.61
N TRP A 285 20.64 3.48 5.90
CA TRP A 285 20.52 3.36 4.46
C TRP A 285 21.81 3.78 3.73
N LEU A 286 22.37 4.94 4.08
CA LEU A 286 23.66 5.41 3.53
C LEU A 286 24.81 4.43 3.81
N LYS A 287 24.77 3.69 4.93
CA LYS A 287 25.75 2.64 5.20
C LYS A 287 25.58 1.41 4.33
N ASN A 288 24.33 1.07 4.01
CA ASN A 288 24.01 -0.09 3.18
C ASN A 288 24.30 0.19 1.69
N ASP A 289 24.12 1.43 1.26
CA ASP A 289 24.27 1.83 -0.15
C ASP A 289 24.82 3.27 -0.29
N PRO A 290 26.10 3.50 0.05
CA PRO A 290 26.68 4.85 0.08
C PRO A 290 26.73 5.52 -1.30
N ASP A 291 27.01 4.73 -2.34
CA ASP A 291 27.17 5.25 -3.71
C ASP A 291 25.84 5.27 -4.48
N GLY A 292 24.93 4.33 -4.20
CA GLY A 292 23.66 4.19 -4.91
C GLY A 292 22.49 4.96 -4.31
N PHE A 293 22.59 5.47 -3.08
CA PHE A 293 21.49 6.18 -2.40
C PHE A 293 20.95 7.36 -3.22
N ARG A 294 21.81 8.31 -3.60
CA ARG A 294 21.40 9.50 -4.36
C ARG A 294 20.95 9.13 -5.77
N ALA A 295 21.72 8.29 -6.46
CA ALA A 295 21.42 7.84 -7.81
C ALA A 295 20.04 7.14 -7.88
N SER A 296 19.66 6.39 -6.84
CA SER A 296 18.35 5.75 -6.75
C SER A 296 17.22 6.75 -6.58
N LEU A 297 17.39 7.83 -5.80
CA LEU A 297 16.39 8.90 -5.67
C LEU A 297 16.18 9.63 -6.99
N GLU A 298 17.27 9.98 -7.69
CA GLU A 298 17.23 10.68 -8.98
C GLU A 298 16.65 9.78 -10.10
N SER A 299 17.06 8.51 -10.14
CA SER A 299 16.51 7.53 -11.08
C SER A 299 15.02 7.30 -10.83
N TRP A 300 14.60 7.24 -9.56
CA TRP A 300 13.20 7.10 -9.20
C TRP A 300 12.37 8.32 -9.59
N ALA A 301 12.92 9.53 -9.38
CA ALA A 301 12.30 10.77 -9.85
C ALA A 301 12.10 10.74 -11.36
N THR A 302 13.12 10.32 -12.13
CA THR A 302 13.02 10.22 -13.59
C THR A 302 12.01 9.14 -14.01
N GLU A 303 12.08 7.95 -13.43
CA GLU A 303 11.20 6.81 -13.73
C GLU A 303 9.72 7.16 -13.55
N ARG A 304 9.39 7.90 -12.49
CA ARG A 304 8.02 8.31 -12.16
C ARG A 304 7.67 9.73 -12.61
N THR A 305 8.61 10.38 -13.28
CA THR A 305 8.52 11.77 -13.76
C THR A 305 8.08 12.69 -12.60
N LEU A 306 8.83 12.69 -11.50
CA LEU A 306 8.54 13.42 -10.27
C LEU A 306 9.33 14.72 -10.21
N ASP A 307 8.64 15.76 -9.78
CA ASP A 307 9.24 17.06 -9.51
C ASP A 307 9.79 17.09 -8.06
N VAL A 308 9.15 16.33 -7.16
CA VAL A 308 9.59 16.13 -5.77
C VAL A 308 9.52 14.65 -5.37
N VAL A 309 10.62 14.12 -4.84
CA VAL A 309 10.66 12.83 -4.15
C VAL A 309 10.72 13.08 -2.65
N GLY A 310 9.75 12.58 -1.90
CA GLY A 310 9.75 12.56 -0.44
C GLY A 310 9.99 11.16 0.10
N VAL A 311 10.88 11.03 1.06
CA VAL A 311 11.17 9.80 1.79
C VAL A 311 10.84 10.01 3.26
N LEU A 312 9.88 9.23 3.75
CA LEU A 312 9.43 9.24 5.14
C LEU A 312 9.99 7.99 5.83
N THR A 313 11.06 8.14 6.60
CA THR A 313 11.62 6.99 7.31
C THR A 313 10.83 6.71 8.60
N THR A 314 10.77 5.43 8.98
CA THR A 314 10.07 4.99 10.19
C THR A 314 10.80 3.80 10.81
N TYR A 315 11.49 3.99 11.93
CA TYR A 315 12.37 2.95 12.48
C TYR A 315 12.52 3.05 13.99
N ASN A 316 12.93 1.95 14.61
CA ASN A 316 13.31 1.95 16.02
C ASN A 316 14.80 2.21 16.17
N SER A 317 15.17 3.18 17.02
CA SER A 317 16.58 3.46 17.29
C SER A 317 17.25 2.31 18.06
N ALA A 318 18.40 1.85 17.58
CA ALA A 318 19.14 0.72 18.15
C ALA A 318 19.51 0.88 19.64
N ARG A 319 19.65 2.12 20.14
CA ARG A 319 20.10 2.40 21.52
C ARG A 319 18.99 2.52 22.56
N LYS A 320 17.74 2.73 22.17
CA LYS A 320 16.65 2.97 23.14
C LYS A 320 15.31 2.32 22.78
N GLY A 321 15.20 1.64 21.63
CA GLY A 321 13.94 1.09 21.15
C GLY A 321 12.87 2.14 20.84
N HIS A 322 13.18 3.44 20.96
CA HIS A 322 12.25 4.51 20.63
C HIS A 322 12.03 4.56 19.13
N HIS A 323 10.75 4.65 18.77
CA HIS A 323 10.27 4.96 17.44
C HIS A 323 10.80 6.33 16.98
N ARG A 324 11.23 6.40 15.73
CA ARG A 324 11.83 7.58 15.09
C ARG A 324 11.29 7.73 13.69
N ARG A 325 11.20 8.99 13.26
CA ARG A 325 10.87 9.39 11.90
C ARG A 325 11.85 10.43 11.38
N GLU A 326 12.14 10.37 10.10
CA GLU A 326 12.86 11.39 9.36
C GLU A 326 12.09 11.70 8.08
N LEU A 327 12.22 12.94 7.61
CA LEU A 327 11.70 13.37 6.33
C LEU A 327 12.89 13.81 5.47
N LEU A 328 13.03 13.23 4.29
CA LEU A 328 13.96 13.68 3.27
C LEU A 328 13.16 14.10 2.04
N ILE A 329 13.56 15.20 1.41
CA ILE A 329 13.05 15.59 0.09
C ILE A 329 14.20 15.71 -0.89
N LEU A 330 13.95 15.35 -2.15
CA LEU A 330 14.72 15.71 -3.32
C LEU A 330 13.80 16.50 -4.26
N VAL A 331 14.16 17.74 -4.56
CA VAL A 331 13.43 18.59 -5.53
C VAL A 331 14.26 18.70 -6.81
N GLY A 332 13.65 18.51 -7.98
CA GLY A 332 14.36 18.56 -9.27
C GLY A 332 15.05 17.25 -9.66
N GLY A 333 14.53 16.10 -9.24
CA GLY A 333 15.18 14.82 -9.53
C GLY A 333 15.15 14.39 -11.00
N ASP A 334 14.21 14.89 -11.80
CA ASP A 334 14.08 14.61 -13.24
C ASP A 334 14.55 15.83 -14.08
N PRO A 335 15.73 15.76 -14.73
CA PRO A 335 16.26 16.85 -15.54
C PRO A 335 15.48 17.11 -16.83
N THR A 336 14.57 16.22 -17.22
CA THR A 336 13.73 16.36 -18.41
C THR A 336 12.38 17.03 -18.13
N SER A 337 12.02 17.17 -16.85
CA SER A 337 10.80 17.86 -16.43
C SER A 337 10.90 19.37 -16.64
N ALA A 338 9.76 20.07 -16.77
CA ALA A 338 9.74 21.53 -16.73
C ALA A 338 10.32 22.09 -15.40
N TYR A 339 10.34 21.25 -14.35
CA TYR A 339 10.96 21.48 -13.04
C TYR A 339 12.45 21.19 -12.99
N GLY A 340 13.10 20.78 -14.09
CA GLY A 340 14.56 20.74 -14.23
C GLY A 340 15.20 22.13 -14.38
N GLN A 341 14.38 23.19 -14.48
CA GLN A 341 14.86 24.58 -14.49
C GLN A 341 15.33 25.00 -13.10
N LYS A 342 16.60 25.38 -12.98
CA LYS A 342 17.24 25.78 -11.72
C LYS A 342 16.41 26.74 -10.85
N ALA A 343 15.83 27.78 -11.44
CA ALA A 343 15.03 28.77 -10.71
C ALA A 343 13.74 28.17 -10.09
N LEU A 344 13.12 27.21 -10.78
CA LEU A 344 11.92 26.55 -10.30
C LEU A 344 12.25 25.51 -9.23
N VAL A 345 13.37 24.79 -9.35
CA VAL A 345 13.92 23.94 -8.28
C VAL A 345 14.16 24.77 -7.02
N GLU A 346 14.90 25.88 -7.13
CA GLU A 346 15.24 26.75 -5.99
C GLU A 346 13.98 27.30 -5.31
N THR A 347 13.03 27.79 -6.09
CA THR A 347 11.76 28.34 -5.56
C THR A 347 10.95 27.26 -4.86
N THR A 348 10.77 26.10 -5.50
CA THR A 348 10.01 24.97 -4.93
C THR A 348 10.67 24.45 -3.66
N THR A 349 12.00 24.32 -3.64
CA THR A 349 12.74 23.93 -2.44
C THR A 349 12.52 24.92 -1.30
N ASN A 350 12.63 26.23 -1.57
CA ASN A 350 12.47 27.26 -0.53
C ASN A 350 11.05 27.27 0.04
N VAL A 351 10.03 27.19 -0.81
CA VAL A 351 8.61 27.14 -0.39
C VAL A 351 8.35 25.90 0.47
N LEU A 352 8.80 24.72 0.04
CA LEU A 352 8.64 23.49 0.82
C LEU A 352 9.36 23.56 2.16
N VAL A 353 10.62 24.00 2.15
CA VAL A 353 11.43 24.17 3.37
C VAL A 353 10.71 25.08 4.36
N GLU A 354 10.32 26.28 3.92
CA GLU A 354 9.70 27.28 4.79
C GLU A 354 8.34 26.80 5.33
N GLY A 355 7.52 26.19 4.47
CA GLY A 355 6.22 25.67 4.88
C GLY A 355 6.32 24.47 5.83
N LEU A 356 7.22 23.53 5.55
CA LEU A 356 7.39 22.31 6.34
C LEU A 356 8.01 22.60 7.71
N GLU A 357 8.92 23.56 7.81
CA GLU A 357 9.53 23.96 9.08
C GLU A 357 8.59 24.83 9.93
N LYS A 358 7.67 25.59 9.31
CA LYS A 358 6.66 26.38 10.04
C LYS A 358 5.53 25.54 10.63
N THR A 359 5.22 24.37 10.06
CA THR A 359 4.11 23.56 10.54
C THR A 359 4.48 22.79 11.82
N ALA A 360 3.79 23.14 12.92
CA ALA A 360 3.91 22.41 14.18
C ALA A 360 3.41 20.94 14.07
N LEU A 361 2.67 20.59 13.01
CA LEU A 361 2.18 19.24 12.78
C LEU A 361 3.31 18.23 12.61
N LEU A 362 4.46 18.64 12.05
CA LEU A 362 5.57 17.74 11.77
C LEU A 362 6.70 17.86 12.81
N ASP A 363 6.85 19.04 13.43
CA ASP A 363 7.92 19.36 14.40
C ASP A 363 9.30 18.93 13.86
N LEU A 364 9.70 19.57 12.77
CA LEU A 364 10.91 19.23 12.03
C LEU A 364 12.15 19.93 12.59
N GLU A 365 13.23 19.16 12.74
CA GLU A 365 14.56 19.64 13.09
C GLU A 365 15.51 19.34 11.94
N ARG A 366 16.10 20.37 11.33
CA ARG A 366 17.02 20.22 10.20
C ARG A 366 18.25 19.40 10.58
N VAL A 367 18.68 18.55 9.66
CA VAL A 367 19.91 17.76 9.78
C VAL A 367 20.93 18.32 8.81
N GLU A 368 22.06 18.80 9.35
CA GLU A 368 23.22 19.20 8.56
C GLU A 368 23.94 17.98 7.98
N PHE A 369 24.47 18.10 6.77
CA PHE A 369 25.14 17.02 6.04
C PHE A 369 26.60 16.84 6.46
N GLU A 370 26.80 16.62 7.75
CA GLU A 370 28.12 16.34 8.33
C GLU A 370 28.22 14.89 8.82
N GLY A 371 29.46 14.41 8.98
CA GLY A 371 29.74 13.08 9.55
C GLY A 371 29.05 11.95 8.79
N ASP A 372 28.15 11.23 9.46
CA ASP A 372 27.42 10.09 8.88
C ASP A 372 26.50 10.47 7.69
N PHE A 373 26.23 11.76 7.48
CA PHE A 373 25.36 12.26 6.40
C PHE A 373 26.11 12.95 5.27
N ALA A 374 27.44 13.09 5.36
CA ALA A 374 28.25 13.79 4.35
C ALA A 374 28.14 13.16 2.94
N ALA A 375 27.87 11.85 2.86
CA ALA A 375 27.65 11.15 1.59
C ALA A 375 26.43 11.67 0.80
N ILE A 376 25.49 12.38 1.43
CA ILE A 376 24.35 13.00 0.72
C ILE A 376 24.82 14.12 -0.22
N GLU A 377 25.84 14.89 0.19
CA GLU A 377 26.49 15.90 -0.65
C GLU A 377 27.55 15.30 -1.58
N GLY A 378 28.24 14.25 -1.12
CA GLY A 378 29.47 13.71 -1.71
C GLY A 378 29.37 12.90 -3.00
N VAL A 379 28.19 12.68 -3.58
CA VAL A 379 28.05 11.98 -4.89
C VAL A 379 28.25 12.95 -6.07
N ALA A 380 28.47 14.24 -5.81
CA ALA A 380 28.84 15.24 -6.83
C ALA A 380 30.34 15.24 -7.16
N GLY A 381 30.99 14.07 -7.21
CA GLY A 381 32.27 13.95 -7.89
C GLY A 381 32.09 14.40 -9.35
N ASP A 382 32.76 15.48 -9.75
CA ASP A 382 32.86 16.04 -11.11
C ASP A 382 31.71 16.91 -11.67
N ARG A 383 30.90 17.59 -10.85
CA ARG A 383 30.05 18.69 -11.38
C ARG A 383 30.34 20.00 -10.67
N ALA A 384 30.87 20.97 -11.43
CA ALA A 384 31.07 22.34 -10.97
C ALA A 384 29.79 22.87 -10.31
N HIS A 385 29.96 23.69 -9.27
CA HIS A 385 28.94 24.30 -8.38
C HIS A 385 27.78 25.08 -9.05
N GLY A 386 27.56 24.94 -10.37
CA GLY A 386 26.45 25.53 -11.12
C GLY A 386 25.31 24.57 -11.51
N ASP A 387 25.56 23.25 -11.58
CA ASP A 387 24.75 22.25 -12.33
C ASP A 387 24.15 21.10 -11.48
N LEU A 388 23.85 21.31 -10.20
CA LEU A 388 23.21 20.25 -9.41
C LEU A 388 21.78 19.99 -9.92
N PRO A 389 21.44 18.75 -10.37
CA PRO A 389 20.13 18.48 -10.98
C PRO A 389 18.98 18.65 -9.97
N GLY A 390 19.18 18.31 -8.70
CA GLY A 390 18.18 18.48 -7.65
C GLY A 390 18.75 18.73 -6.25
N GLN A 391 17.96 19.41 -5.42
CA GLN A 391 18.32 19.80 -4.05
C GLN A 391 17.73 18.82 -3.02
N ILE A 392 18.58 18.32 -2.11
CA ILE A 392 18.17 17.45 -1.01
C ILE A 392 18.07 18.26 0.28
N ARG A 393 17.04 17.99 1.09
CA ARG A 393 16.93 18.44 2.49
C ARG A 393 16.49 17.27 3.36
N LEU A 394 16.98 17.23 4.60
CA LEU A 394 16.71 16.18 5.58
C LEU A 394 16.34 16.81 6.92
N TRP A 395 15.33 16.23 7.56
CA TRP A 395 14.89 16.58 8.89
C TRP A 395 14.71 15.34 9.76
N ARG A 396 15.02 15.49 11.05
CA ARG A 396 14.41 14.64 12.09
C ARG A 396 12.99 15.12 12.29
N GLN A 397 12.04 14.21 12.25
CA GLN A 397 10.64 14.51 12.52
C GLN A 397 10.32 14.12 13.96
N ARG A 398 10.21 15.12 14.84
CA ARG A 398 10.02 14.90 16.28
C ARG A 398 8.61 14.45 16.62
N ASN A 399 7.61 14.92 15.87
CA ASN A 399 6.26 14.35 15.94
C ASN A 399 6.25 12.97 15.27
N SER A 400 6.42 11.91 16.07
CA SER A 400 6.45 10.54 15.58
C SER A 400 5.09 9.97 15.18
N ASP A 401 4.00 10.66 15.49
CA ASP A 401 2.63 10.25 15.13
C ASP A 401 2.22 10.79 13.75
N ALA A 402 2.93 11.79 13.23
CA ALA A 402 2.71 12.32 11.89
C ALA A 402 3.16 11.34 10.80
N THR A 403 2.24 10.52 10.31
CA THR A 403 2.48 9.59 9.19
C THR A 403 2.36 10.30 7.84
N ARG A 404 2.49 9.55 6.73
CA ARG A 404 2.17 10.06 5.38
C ARG A 404 0.77 10.70 5.30
N LYS A 405 -0.19 10.27 6.13
CA LYS A 405 -1.54 10.87 6.21
C LYS A 405 -1.55 12.31 6.72
N ILE A 406 -0.50 12.75 7.42
CA ILE A 406 -0.33 14.14 7.87
C ILE A 406 0.67 14.88 6.96
N VAL A 407 1.74 14.19 6.53
CA VAL A 407 2.77 14.77 5.65
C VAL A 407 2.20 15.12 4.26
N ALA A 408 1.41 14.24 3.62
CA ALA A 408 0.89 14.50 2.28
C ALA A 408 -0.06 15.72 2.23
N PRO A 409 -1.03 15.89 3.16
CA PRO A 409 -1.80 17.13 3.24
C PRO A 409 -0.95 18.38 3.53
N ALA A 410 0.12 18.27 4.33
CA ALA A 410 1.02 19.39 4.55
C ALA A 410 1.73 19.82 3.25
N PHE A 411 2.27 18.86 2.47
CA PHE A 411 2.84 19.13 1.15
C PHE A 411 1.82 19.79 0.22
N LYS A 412 0.59 19.26 0.17
CA LYS A 412 -0.50 19.82 -0.62
C LYS A 412 -0.75 21.29 -0.26
N ALA A 413 -0.99 21.58 1.02
CA ALA A 413 -1.32 22.94 1.48
C ALA A 413 -0.19 23.94 1.19
N ILE A 414 1.07 23.52 1.31
CA ILE A 414 2.23 24.36 1.03
C ILE A 414 2.37 24.61 -0.48
N LEU A 415 2.31 23.56 -1.30
CA LEU A 415 2.51 23.66 -2.74
C LEU A 415 1.33 24.34 -3.47
N GLU A 416 0.10 24.16 -2.98
CA GLU A 416 -1.08 24.87 -3.52
C GLU A 416 -1.07 26.37 -3.16
N SER A 417 -0.21 26.81 -2.24
CA SER A 417 -0.03 28.23 -1.90
C SER A 417 1.05 28.94 -2.72
N MET A 418 1.87 28.18 -3.46
CA MET A 418 2.87 28.67 -4.41
C MET A 418 2.21 29.17 -5.69
#